data_AF-A0AAW9IYU5-F1
#
_entry.id   AF-A0AAW9IYU5-F1
#
_cell.length_a   1.000
_cell.length_b   1.000
_cell.length_c   1.000
_cell.angle_alpha   90.00
_cell.angle_beta   90.00
_cell.angle_gamma   90.00
#
_symmetry.space_group_name_H-M   'P 1'
#
loop_
_entity.id
_entity.type
_entity.pdbx_description
1 polymer ?
#
loop_
_entity_poly.entity_id
_entity_poly.type
_entity_poly.pdbx_seq_one_letter_code
_entity_poly.pdbx_strand_id
1 'polypeptide(L)'
;TDVWLNNAQYFIKEGYTTLKDCISTRDDIMVYLMYAGVPPKMAFTIMESVRKGKGLTEDFEKTMRENNVPDWYIESCKRIKYMFPKGHAVAYVMMAVRIAYFKVYYPEAYYATYFTVRADDFDADLIC
;
A
#
# COMPACT_ATOMS: atom_id res chain seq x y z
N THR A 1 -3.08 -3.91 -7.61
CA THR A 1 -2.21 -4.02 -8.80
C THR A 1 -1.63 -2.66 -9.13
N ASP A 2 -0.45 -2.63 -9.74
CA ASP A 2 0.25 -1.39 -10.16
C ASP A 2 0.55 -0.40 -9.02
N VAL A 3 0.78 -0.94 -7.82
CA VAL A 3 1.29 -0.18 -6.66
C VAL A 3 2.81 -0.28 -6.58
N TRP A 4 3.33 -1.51 -6.68
CA TRP A 4 4.78 -1.78 -6.61
C TRP A 4 5.39 -1.91 -8.00
N LEU A 5 5.10 -3.01 -8.71
CA LEU A 5 5.55 -3.25 -10.08
C LEU A 5 5.03 -2.15 -10.99
N ASN A 6 5.88 -1.68 -11.91
CA ASN A 6 5.59 -0.57 -12.84
C ASN A 6 5.18 0.75 -12.17
N ASN A 7 5.43 0.92 -10.87
CA ASN A 7 5.06 2.14 -10.15
C ASN A 7 6.11 2.48 -9.08
N ALA A 8 5.86 2.25 -7.79
CA ALA A 8 6.80 2.63 -6.73
C ALA A 8 8.21 2.08 -6.97
N GLN A 9 8.34 0.81 -7.39
CA GLN A 9 9.64 0.21 -7.71
C GLN A 9 10.38 0.96 -8.83
N TYR A 10 9.65 1.38 -9.86
CA TYR A 10 10.20 2.11 -11.00
C TYR A 10 10.68 3.50 -10.56
N PHE A 11 9.83 4.28 -9.88
CA PHE A 11 10.20 5.64 -9.45
C PHE A 11 11.33 5.65 -8.41
N ILE A 12 11.44 4.62 -7.58
CA ILE A 12 12.58 4.44 -6.68
C ILE A 12 13.85 4.14 -7.47
N LYS A 13 13.79 3.21 -8.43
CA LYS A 13 14.95 2.81 -9.25
C LYS A 13 15.50 3.97 -10.09
N GLU A 14 14.61 4.78 -10.66
CA GLU A 14 14.96 5.95 -11.47
C GLU A 14 15.38 7.18 -10.63
N GLY A 15 15.30 7.10 -9.30
CA GLY A 15 15.74 8.17 -8.40
C GLY A 15 14.76 9.34 -8.22
N TYR A 16 13.51 9.20 -8.65
CA TYR A 16 12.46 10.21 -8.43
C TYR A 16 11.95 10.27 -6.99
N THR A 17 12.05 9.15 -6.27
CA THR A 17 11.61 9.04 -4.87
C THR A 17 12.44 7.99 -4.12
N THR A 18 12.24 7.89 -2.80
CA THR A 18 12.86 6.88 -1.94
C THR A 18 11.83 5.84 -1.50
N LEU A 19 12.29 4.75 -0.89
CA LEU A 19 11.38 3.77 -0.28
C LEU A 19 10.48 4.41 0.79
N LYS A 20 11.00 5.41 1.51
CA LYS A 20 10.26 6.12 2.57
C LYS A 20 9.20 7.05 1.98
N ASP A 21 9.49 7.68 0.85
CA ASP A 21 8.68 8.77 0.30
C ASP A 21 7.76 8.32 -0.84
N CYS A 22 7.81 7.03 -1.23
CA CYS A 22 6.88 6.46 -2.20
C CYS A 22 5.45 6.32 -1.63
N ILE A 23 4.45 6.28 -2.52
CA ILE A 23 3.04 6.14 -2.11
C ILE A 23 2.77 4.72 -1.63
N SER A 24 2.60 4.54 -0.33
CA SER A 24 2.44 3.21 0.30
C SER A 24 1.04 2.93 0.83
N THR A 25 0.31 3.98 1.18
CA THR A 25 -1.08 3.92 1.67
C THR A 25 -1.90 5.05 1.06
N ARG A 26 -3.24 4.90 1.08
CA ARG A 26 -4.10 5.99 0.60
C ARG A 26 -3.91 7.24 1.44
N ASP A 27 -3.73 7.09 2.76
CA ASP A 27 -3.60 8.19 3.70
C ASP A 27 -2.39 9.08 3.38
N ASP A 28 -1.30 8.50 2.87
CA ASP A 28 -0.12 9.24 2.41
C ASP A 28 -0.47 10.23 1.28
N ILE A 29 -1.41 9.88 0.38
CA ILE A 29 -1.87 10.76 -0.71
C ILE A 29 -2.56 11.98 -0.13
N MET A 30 -3.53 11.77 0.76
CA MET A 30 -4.28 12.87 1.35
C MET A 30 -3.36 13.80 2.13
N VAL A 31 -2.51 13.22 2.99
CA VAL A 31 -1.60 13.98 3.86
C VAL A 31 -0.57 14.75 3.04
N TYR A 32 0.05 14.12 2.03
CA TYR A 32 1.01 14.78 1.15
C TYR A 32 0.40 15.95 0.39
N LEU A 33 -0.79 15.76 -0.20
CA LEU A 33 -1.47 16.83 -0.94
C LEU A 33 -1.86 18.00 -0.04
N MET A 34 -2.30 17.73 1.19
CA MET A 34 -2.55 18.78 2.18
C MET A 34 -1.27 19.54 2.54
N TYR A 35 -0.13 18.86 2.70
CA TYR A 35 1.16 19.51 2.92
C TYR A 35 1.62 20.35 1.73
N ALA A 36 1.28 19.94 0.51
CA ALA A 36 1.56 20.70 -0.72
C ALA A 36 0.67 21.94 -0.89
N GLY A 37 -0.38 22.11 -0.07
CA GLY A 37 -1.30 23.24 -0.13
C GLY A 37 -2.66 22.95 -0.77
N VAL A 38 -2.90 21.71 -1.21
CA VAL A 38 -4.19 21.32 -1.80
C VAL A 38 -5.29 21.34 -0.72
N PRO A 39 -6.46 21.95 -0.98
CA PRO A 39 -7.55 22.02 0.00
C PRO A 39 -7.96 20.62 0.52
N PRO A 40 -8.22 20.45 1.84
CA PRO A 40 -8.45 19.13 2.43
C PRO A 40 -9.56 18.31 1.76
N LYS A 41 -10.66 18.96 1.36
CA LYS A 41 -11.75 18.29 0.64
C LYS A 41 -11.30 17.75 -0.72
N MET A 42 -10.50 18.52 -1.45
CA MET A 42 -9.96 18.11 -2.76
C MET A 42 -8.94 16.98 -2.58
N ALA A 43 -8.02 17.10 -1.61
CA ALA A 43 -7.04 16.05 -1.28
C ALA A 43 -7.74 14.72 -0.92
N PHE A 44 -8.80 14.78 -0.12
CA PHE A 44 -9.62 13.61 0.21
C PHE A 44 -10.29 13.00 -1.02
N THR A 45 -10.88 13.82 -1.90
CA THR A 45 -11.53 13.33 -3.12
C THR A 45 -10.52 12.67 -4.08
N ILE A 46 -9.34 13.27 -4.26
CA ILE A 46 -8.26 12.70 -5.07
C ILE A 46 -7.83 11.35 -4.49
N MET A 47 -7.56 11.30 -3.18
CA MET A 47 -7.19 10.08 -2.48
C MET A 47 -8.22 8.95 -2.64
N GLU A 48 -9.52 9.27 -2.54
CA GLU A 48 -10.59 8.27 -2.72
C GLU A 48 -10.72 7.81 -4.18
N SER A 49 -10.42 8.67 -5.15
CA SER A 49 -10.40 8.32 -6.58
C SER A 49 -9.25 7.35 -6.89
N VAL A 50 -8.03 7.73 -6.50
CA VAL A 50 -6.80 6.96 -6.75
C VAL A 50 -6.85 5.60 -6.08
N ARG A 51 -7.26 5.50 -4.81
CA ARG A 51 -7.31 4.22 -4.08
C ARG A 51 -8.31 3.22 -4.68
N LYS A 52 -9.27 3.68 -5.48
CA LYS A 52 -10.27 2.86 -6.19
C LYS A 52 -9.86 2.57 -7.64
N GLY A 53 -8.68 3.00 -8.07
CA GLY A 53 -8.21 2.82 -9.44
C GLY A 53 -8.97 3.65 -10.47
N LYS A 54 -9.66 4.72 -10.04
CA LYS A 54 -10.40 5.62 -10.94
C LYS A 54 -9.49 6.66 -11.61
N GLY A 55 -8.23 6.75 -11.21
CA GLY A 55 -7.25 7.70 -11.74
C GLY A 55 -7.51 9.14 -11.30
N LEU A 56 -7.02 10.07 -12.10
CA LEU A 56 -7.14 11.52 -11.88
C LEU A 56 -7.93 12.16 -13.03
N THR A 57 -8.73 13.17 -12.70
CA THR A 57 -9.36 14.06 -13.69
C THR A 57 -8.40 15.19 -14.06
N GLU A 58 -8.68 15.89 -15.16
CA GLU A 58 -7.90 17.07 -15.58
C GLU A 58 -7.84 18.14 -14.48
N ASP A 59 -8.95 18.40 -13.79
CA ASP A 59 -9.01 19.34 -12.66
C ASP A 59 -8.11 18.92 -11.48
N PHE A 60 -8.01 17.62 -11.20
CA PHE A 60 -7.13 17.11 -10.15
C PHE A 60 -5.68 17.33 -10.54
N GLU A 61 -5.29 16.98 -11.77
CA GLU A 61 -3.93 17.18 -12.26
C GLU A 61 -3.54 18.65 -12.27
N LYS A 62 -4.45 19.54 -12.71
CA LYS A 62 -4.24 20.99 -12.69
C LYS A 62 -4.01 21.49 -11.26
N THR A 63 -4.89 21.12 -10.32
CA THR A 63 -4.76 21.53 -8.92
C THR A 63 -3.45 21.02 -8.30
N MET A 64 -3.06 19.79 -8.60
CA MET A 64 -1.79 19.20 -8.13
C MET A 64 -0.59 19.98 -8.68
N ARG A 65 -0.57 20.31 -9.99
CA ARG A 65 0.50 21.09 -10.61
C ARG A 65 0.58 22.52 -10.08
N GLU A 66 -0.55 23.19 -9.88
CA GLU A 66 -0.63 24.54 -9.27
C GLU A 66 -0.06 24.58 -7.85
N ASN A 67 -0.10 23.44 -7.14
CA ASN A 67 0.47 23.28 -5.80
C ASN A 67 1.86 22.62 -5.81
N ASN A 68 2.58 22.68 -6.94
CA ASN A 68 3.95 22.17 -7.11
C ASN A 68 4.11 20.68 -6.80
N VAL A 69 3.06 19.87 -6.97
CA VAL A 69 3.18 18.41 -6.88
C VAL A 69 3.95 17.89 -8.10
N PRO A 70 5.05 17.12 -7.92
CA PRO A 70 5.86 16.64 -9.02
C PRO A 70 5.11 15.72 -10.00
N ASP A 71 5.48 15.78 -11.28
CA ASP A 71 4.85 14.99 -12.35
C ASP A 71 4.92 13.48 -12.11
N TRP A 72 6.02 12.98 -11.54
CA TRP A 72 6.17 11.58 -11.18
C TRP A 72 5.08 11.12 -10.17
N TYR A 73 4.67 12.01 -9.26
CA TYR A 73 3.66 11.72 -8.25
C TYR A 73 2.27 11.64 -8.87
N ILE A 74 1.97 12.56 -9.80
CA ILE A 74 0.73 12.57 -10.58
C ILE A 74 0.64 11.28 -11.41
N GLU A 75 1.73 10.91 -12.08
CA GLU A 75 1.78 9.69 -12.88
C GLU A 75 1.63 8.42 -12.00
N SER A 76 2.30 8.39 -10.84
CA SER A 76 2.15 7.31 -9.86
C SER A 76 0.68 7.13 -9.43
N CYS A 77 -0.01 8.24 -9.14
CA CYS A 77 -1.43 8.25 -8.80
C CYS A 77 -2.33 7.64 -9.90
N LYS A 78 -2.01 7.88 -11.18
CA LYS A 78 -2.80 7.35 -12.31
C LYS A 78 -2.60 5.84 -12.51
N ARG A 79 -1.45 5.29 -12.11
CA ARG A 79 -1.12 3.86 -12.28
C ARG A 79 -1.82 2.98 -11.24
N ILE A 80 -1.99 3.45 -10.00
CA ILE A 80 -2.57 2.69 -8.88
C ILE A 80 -3.97 2.17 -9.23
N LYS A 81 -4.20 0.86 -9.09
CA LYS A 81 -5.54 0.24 -9.25
C LYS A 81 -6.30 0.04 -7.94
N TYR A 82 -5.57 -0.16 -6.86
CA TYR A 82 -6.12 -0.33 -5.52
C TYR A 82 -5.06 -0.01 -4.48
N MET A 83 -5.44 0.66 -3.39
CA MET A 83 -4.53 1.01 -2.30
C MET A 83 -5.19 0.84 -0.93
N PHE A 84 -4.46 0.31 0.04
CA PHE A 84 -4.96 0.11 1.40
C PHE A 84 -5.02 1.41 2.22
N PRO A 85 -5.98 1.54 3.16
CA PRO A 85 -5.86 2.46 4.28
C PRO A 85 -4.76 2.05 5.25
N LYS A 86 -4.07 3.03 5.80
CA LYS A 86 -2.98 2.84 6.77
C LYS A 86 -3.43 2.05 8.00
N GLY A 87 -4.63 2.31 8.51
CA GLY A 87 -5.18 1.56 9.64
C GLY A 87 -5.31 0.05 9.38
N HIS A 88 -5.66 -0.34 8.15
CA HIS A 88 -5.75 -1.76 7.77
C HIS A 88 -4.36 -2.41 7.70
N ALA A 89 -3.40 -1.72 7.08
CA ALA A 89 -2.00 -2.18 7.04
C ALA A 89 -1.43 -2.38 8.45
N VAL A 90 -1.66 -1.42 9.36
CA VAL A 90 -1.22 -1.52 10.76
C VAL A 90 -1.85 -2.72 11.46
N ALA A 91 -3.15 -2.94 11.32
CA ALA A 91 -3.84 -4.07 11.95
C ALA A 91 -3.27 -5.42 11.48
N TYR A 92 -3.07 -5.58 10.17
CA TYR A 92 -2.55 -6.81 9.58
C TYR A 92 -1.10 -7.07 9.98
N VAL A 93 -0.25 -6.04 9.91
CA VAL A 93 1.16 -6.16 10.30
C VAL A 93 1.29 -6.45 11.80
N MET A 94 0.45 -5.85 12.64
CA MET A 94 0.44 -6.16 14.08
C MET A 94 0.10 -7.63 14.34
N MET A 95 -0.89 -8.19 13.63
CA MET A 95 -1.21 -9.63 13.76
C MET A 95 -0.07 -10.50 13.24
N ALA A 96 0.54 -10.14 12.12
CA ALA A 96 1.68 -10.86 11.57
C ALA A 96 2.87 -10.91 12.53
N VAL A 97 3.19 -9.78 13.21
CA VAL A 97 4.24 -9.73 14.23
C VAL A 97 3.93 -10.63 15.42
N ARG A 98 2.67 -10.63 15.90
CA ARG A 98 2.24 -11.53 16.99
C ARG A 98 2.41 -13.00 16.59
N ILE A 99 2.01 -13.37 15.37
CA ILE A 99 2.18 -14.74 14.86
C ILE A 99 3.67 -15.08 14.69
N ALA A 100 4.49 -14.13 14.19
CA ALA A 100 5.92 -14.32 14.00
C ALA A 100 6.67 -14.58 15.32
N TYR A 101 6.24 -13.95 16.42
CA TYR A 101 6.78 -14.23 17.75
C TYR A 101 6.65 -15.72 18.12
N PHE A 102 5.47 -16.32 17.91
CA PHE A 102 5.28 -17.76 18.15
C PHE A 102 6.09 -18.61 17.17
N LYS A 103 6.20 -18.19 15.90
CA LYS A 103 7.02 -18.91 14.93
C LYS A 103 8.49 -19.03 15.36
N VAL A 104 9.05 -17.99 15.97
CA VAL A 104 10.47 -17.95 16.38
C VAL A 104 10.68 -18.58 17.75
N TYR A 105 9.85 -18.27 18.74
CA TYR A 105 10.09 -18.65 20.15
C TYR A 105 9.28 -19.87 20.61
N TYR A 106 8.22 -20.24 19.89
CA TYR A 106 7.33 -21.37 20.22
C TYR A 106 6.96 -22.16 18.94
N PRO A 107 7.95 -22.69 18.21
CA PRO A 107 7.75 -23.24 16.87
C PRO A 107 6.72 -24.38 16.84
N GLU A 108 6.72 -25.29 17.82
CA GLU A 108 5.74 -26.38 17.90
C GLU A 108 4.29 -25.87 17.96
N ALA A 109 4.02 -24.86 18.81
CA ALA A 109 2.69 -24.25 18.90
C ALA A 109 2.29 -23.53 17.61
N TYR A 110 3.25 -22.86 16.95
CA TYR A 110 3.02 -22.23 15.64
C TYR A 110 2.64 -23.25 14.58
N TYR A 111 3.43 -24.32 14.42
CA TYR A 111 3.18 -25.33 13.39
C TYR A 111 1.91 -26.16 13.68
N ALA A 112 1.67 -26.54 14.94
CA ALA A 112 0.43 -27.19 15.33
C ALA A 112 -0.80 -26.33 14.96
N THR A 113 -0.76 -25.04 15.26
CA THR A 113 -1.85 -24.11 14.89
C THR A 113 -1.97 -23.95 13.37
N TYR A 114 -0.85 -23.84 12.66
CA TYR A 114 -0.86 -23.70 11.19
C TYR A 114 -1.50 -24.92 10.51
N PHE A 115 -1.08 -26.13 10.87
CA PHE A 115 -1.64 -27.36 10.29
C PHE A 115 -3.07 -27.66 10.74
N THR A 116 -3.51 -27.11 11.87
CA THR A 116 -4.90 -27.25 12.35
C THR A 116 -5.87 -26.27 11.68
N VAL A 117 -5.43 -25.04 11.38
CA VAL A 117 -6.34 -23.93 11.00
C VAL A 117 -6.19 -23.49 9.54
N ARG A 118 -5.03 -23.72 8.91
CA ARG A 118 -4.69 -23.14 7.59
C ARG A 118 -4.39 -24.16 6.50
N ALA A 119 -3.81 -25.30 6.86
CA ALA A 119 -3.40 -26.29 5.88
C ALA A 119 -4.56 -27.24 5.58
N ASP A 120 -5.06 -27.18 4.36
CA ASP A 120 -6.13 -28.06 3.86
C ASP A 120 -5.60 -29.12 2.87
N ASP A 121 -4.33 -29.01 2.47
CA ASP A 121 -3.65 -29.90 1.53
C ASP A 121 -2.36 -30.47 2.15
N PHE A 122 -2.20 -31.79 2.03
CA PHE A 122 -1.02 -32.51 2.49
C PHE A 122 -0.59 -33.59 1.49
N ASP A 123 0.70 -33.90 1.48
CA ASP A 123 1.22 -35.07 0.77
C ASP A 123 0.85 -36.35 1.54
N ALA A 124 0.10 -37.24 0.88
CA ALA A 124 -0.40 -38.47 1.48
C ALA A 124 0.74 -39.41 1.91
N ASP A 125 1.84 -39.48 1.14
CA ASP A 125 2.99 -40.33 1.44
C ASP A 125 3.74 -39.86 2.70
N LEU A 126 3.55 -38.61 3.11
CA LEU A 126 4.20 -38.01 4.27
C LEU A 126 3.40 -38.16 5.57
N ILE A 127 2.10 -38.48 5.47
CA ILE A 127 1.15 -38.52 6.60
C ILE A 127 0.54 -39.91 6.83
N CYS A 128 0.56 -40.80 5.83
CA CYS A 128 -0.04 -42.14 5.88
C CYS A 128 0.97 -43.26 6.13
#